data_AF-A0A1G0IMK9-F1
#
_entry.id   AF-A0A1G0IMK9-F1
#
_cell.length_a   1.000
_cell.length_b   1.000
_cell.length_c   1.000
_cell.angle_alpha   90.00
_cell.angle_beta   90.00
_cell.angle_gamma   90.00
#
_symmetry.space_group_name_H-M   'P 1'
#
loop_
_entity.id
_entity.type
_entity.pdbx_description
1 polymer ?
#
loop_
_entity_poly.entity_id
_entity_poly.type
_entity_poly.pdbx_seq_one_letter_code
_entity_poly.pdbx_strand_id
1 'polypeptide(L)'
;MLNCFLRAWLCVVLAVASLQATAQASYPPILLVSDTDKEQSLPENFRTSSDALPAEVNQVGLSDLHIAGSAQYSPDEWQAMMQRFANQPLKVFDLRQESHGLLNQLGISWYGPENAANAGKTQQAVNQDQALRLKDLSRQAVVTVFQIVEKSPAGVVVQAIPSQHLVQAVLSEARFVAQKGYAYQRLYVQDHHAPTDDQVDQFMLAVRDFPPSQWLYFHCRGGRGRTTTFMALYDMLHNAKKVSFHDIMARQVALGGEDLTILPSPDSFKYQPALERLLFLKKFYRYAATNQDQFKTSWRAWLIGESKGCIETKTN
;
A
#
# COMPACT_ATOMS: atom_id res chain seq x y z
N MET A 1 43.72 80.91 15.24
CA MET A 1 42.27 80.94 15.55
C MET A 1 41.58 80.11 14.48
N LEU A 2 41.42 78.81 14.67
CA LEU A 2 40.37 78.08 15.42
C LEU A 2 39.19 77.68 14.50
N ASN A 3 38.77 76.41 14.63
CA ASN A 3 37.56 75.74 14.14
C ASN A 3 37.62 75.24 12.69
N CYS A 4 37.88 73.96 12.37
CA CYS A 4 37.36 72.69 12.92
C CYS A 4 35.82 72.62 12.83
N PHE A 5 35.27 71.81 11.92
CA PHE A 5 34.18 70.84 12.21
C PHE A 5 33.88 69.95 10.99
N LEU A 6 33.98 68.65 11.24
CA LEU A 6 33.57 67.51 10.40
C LEU A 6 32.11 67.66 9.91
N ARG A 7 31.86 67.36 8.63
CA ARG A 7 30.52 66.95 8.17
C ARG A 7 30.50 65.44 8.01
N ALA A 8 29.91 64.78 9.00
CA ALA A 8 29.63 63.34 9.00
C ALA A 8 28.55 63.04 7.94
N TRP A 9 28.85 62.12 7.04
CA TRP A 9 27.88 61.51 6.14
C TRP A 9 27.13 60.43 6.93
N LEU A 10 25.88 60.71 7.30
CA LEU A 10 25.00 59.73 7.91
C LEU A 10 24.33 58.90 6.79
N CYS A 11 24.95 57.80 6.38
CA CYS A 11 24.28 56.79 5.57
C CYS A 11 23.25 56.06 6.44
N VAL A 12 22.00 56.50 6.37
CA VAL A 12 20.87 55.75 6.93
C VAL A 12 20.60 54.57 6.01
N VAL A 13 21.17 53.41 6.33
CA VAL A 13 20.78 52.14 5.72
C VAL A 13 19.47 51.72 6.37
N LEU A 14 18.35 51.98 5.69
CA LEU A 14 17.06 51.36 6.03
C LEU A 14 17.13 49.88 5.65
N ALA A 15 17.51 49.04 6.62
CA ALA A 15 17.35 47.61 6.50
C ALA A 15 15.85 47.29 6.61
N VAL A 16 15.18 47.20 5.45
CA VAL A 16 13.84 46.62 5.36
C VAL A 16 13.98 45.11 5.51
N ALA A 17 13.93 44.62 6.75
CA ALA A 17 13.79 43.21 7.02
C ALA A 17 12.37 42.79 6.59
N SER A 18 12.25 42.25 5.39
CA SER A 18 11.03 41.57 4.95
C SER A 18 10.87 40.29 5.78
N LEU A 19 10.08 40.36 6.86
CA LEU A 19 9.52 39.17 7.49
C LEU A 19 8.54 38.54 6.50
N GLN A 20 9.04 37.65 5.65
CA GLN A 20 8.18 36.66 5.02
C GLN A 20 7.81 35.64 6.08
N ALA A 21 6.72 35.89 6.80
CA ALA A 21 6.05 34.85 7.55
C ALA A 21 5.49 33.84 6.54
N THR A 22 6.21 32.74 6.29
CA THR A 22 5.65 31.60 5.59
C THR A 22 4.59 31.01 6.51
N ALA A 23 3.33 31.41 6.31
CA ALA A 23 2.21 30.71 6.91
C ALA A 23 2.26 29.27 6.39
N GLN A 24 2.69 28.35 7.24
CA GLN A 24 2.67 26.93 6.92
C GLN A 24 1.19 26.56 6.77
N ALA A 25 0.78 26.17 5.56
CA ALA A 25 -0.60 25.84 5.29
C ALA A 25 -1.05 24.72 6.23
N SER A 26 -2.04 24.99 7.08
CA SER A 26 -2.64 23.99 7.96
C SER A 26 -3.70 23.22 7.18
N TYR A 27 -3.40 21.98 6.81
CA TYR A 27 -4.37 21.08 6.16
C TYR A 27 -5.32 20.48 7.20
N PRO A 28 -6.56 20.15 6.82
CA PRO A 28 -7.43 19.38 7.70
C PRO A 28 -6.79 18.02 8.05
N PRO A 29 -7.15 17.40 9.20
CA PRO A 29 -6.60 16.11 9.62
C PRO A 29 -6.82 14.97 8.62
N ILE A 30 -7.82 15.07 7.74
CA ILE A 30 -8.07 14.13 6.66
C ILE A 30 -8.24 14.91 5.38
N LEU A 31 -7.45 14.57 4.36
CA LEU A 31 -7.43 15.21 3.06
C LEU A 31 -7.93 14.23 1.99
N LEU A 32 -8.81 14.70 1.09
CA LEU A 32 -9.16 13.94 -0.11
C LEU A 32 -8.02 14.06 -1.12
N VAL A 33 -7.33 12.97 -1.41
CA VAL A 33 -6.12 12.98 -2.24
C VAL A 33 -6.27 12.13 -3.49
N SER A 34 -5.54 12.49 -4.53
CA SER A 34 -5.32 11.61 -5.69
C SER A 34 -4.29 10.54 -5.32
N ASP A 35 -4.57 9.31 -5.70
CA ASP A 35 -3.68 8.16 -5.56
C ASP A 35 -3.14 7.67 -6.91
N THR A 36 -3.62 8.24 -8.01
CA THR A 36 -3.22 7.89 -9.38
C THR A 36 -2.52 9.05 -10.05
N ASP A 37 -1.47 8.74 -10.81
CA ASP A 37 -0.76 9.68 -11.65
C ASP A 37 -1.34 9.65 -13.07
N LYS A 38 -1.60 10.82 -13.67
CA LYS A 38 -2.20 10.92 -15.00
C LYS A 38 -1.18 10.70 -16.13
N GLU A 39 0.11 10.71 -15.82
CA GLU A 39 1.16 10.62 -16.84
C GLU A 39 1.54 9.17 -17.19
N GLN A 40 1.03 8.19 -16.43
CA GLN A 40 1.39 6.78 -16.59
C GLN A 40 0.31 6.00 -17.33
N SER A 41 0.76 5.05 -18.16
CA SER A 41 -0.14 4.14 -18.89
C SER A 41 -0.54 2.91 -18.07
N LEU A 42 0.25 2.55 -17.06
CA LEU A 42 0.01 1.47 -16.12
C LEU A 42 0.10 2.04 -14.70
N PRO A 43 -0.57 1.43 -13.71
CA PRO A 43 -0.44 1.89 -12.34
C PRO A 43 1.01 1.77 -11.86
N GLU A 44 1.44 2.71 -11.02
CA GLU A 44 2.80 2.71 -10.47
C GLU A 44 3.17 1.34 -9.88
N ASN A 45 4.44 0.95 -10.03
CA ASN A 45 4.97 -0.32 -9.52
C ASN A 45 4.19 -1.56 -10.02
N PHE A 46 3.56 -1.48 -11.19
CA PHE A 46 2.96 -2.65 -11.84
C PHE A 46 4.03 -3.68 -12.20
N ARG A 47 3.84 -4.91 -11.70
CA ARG A 47 4.69 -6.08 -12.01
C ARG A 47 3.89 -7.37 -11.98
N THR A 48 4.42 -8.40 -12.62
CA THR A 48 3.86 -9.76 -12.67
C THR A 48 4.92 -10.81 -12.34
N SER A 49 4.51 -11.98 -11.85
CA SER A 49 5.43 -13.11 -11.64
C SER A 49 6.01 -13.69 -12.94
N SER A 50 5.53 -13.21 -14.10
CA SER A 50 6.03 -13.58 -15.43
C SER A 50 6.97 -12.53 -16.04
N ASP A 51 7.24 -11.42 -15.34
CA ASP A 51 8.19 -10.42 -15.81
C ASP A 51 9.61 -11.00 -15.85
N ALA A 52 10.42 -10.49 -16.79
CA ALA A 52 11.78 -10.98 -16.97
C ALA A 52 12.66 -10.68 -15.75
N LEU A 53 13.44 -11.67 -15.33
CA LEU A 53 14.32 -11.59 -14.17
C LEU A 53 15.78 -11.87 -14.56
N PRO A 54 16.76 -11.30 -13.83
CA PRO A 54 18.16 -11.68 -13.96
C PRO A 54 18.37 -13.19 -13.76
N ALA A 55 19.40 -13.74 -14.40
CA ALA A 55 19.66 -15.19 -14.44
C ALA A 55 20.05 -15.77 -13.06
N GLU A 56 20.63 -14.94 -12.21
CA GLU A 56 21.05 -15.26 -10.84
C GLU A 56 19.88 -15.35 -9.84
N VAL A 57 18.70 -14.82 -10.20
CA VAL A 57 17.52 -14.86 -9.34
C VAL A 57 16.88 -16.25 -9.43
N ASN A 58 16.49 -16.84 -8.30
CA ASN A 58 15.82 -18.14 -8.29
C ASN A 58 14.38 -18.04 -8.84
N GLN A 59 14.17 -18.55 -10.06
CA GLN A 59 12.88 -18.47 -10.75
C GLN A 59 11.97 -19.69 -10.57
N VAL A 60 12.36 -20.67 -9.73
CA VAL A 60 11.61 -21.91 -9.54
C VAL A 60 10.16 -21.61 -9.11
N GLY A 61 9.20 -22.07 -9.93
CA GLY A 61 7.76 -21.96 -9.67
C GLY A 61 7.14 -20.57 -9.90
N LEU A 62 7.88 -19.57 -10.38
CA LEU A 62 7.32 -18.23 -10.64
C LEU A 62 6.38 -18.20 -11.85
N SER A 63 6.70 -18.94 -12.92
CA SER A 63 5.88 -19.01 -14.14
C SER A 63 4.46 -19.49 -13.87
N ASP A 64 4.29 -20.35 -12.87
CA ASP A 64 3.01 -20.99 -12.55
C ASP A 64 2.23 -20.19 -11.49
N LEU A 65 2.83 -19.14 -10.93
CA LEU A 65 2.27 -18.40 -9.80
C LEU A 65 1.11 -17.49 -10.22
N HIS A 66 1.13 -16.96 -11.45
CA HIS A 66 0.09 -16.08 -12.01
C HIS A 66 -0.36 -14.96 -11.05
N ILE A 67 0.61 -14.25 -10.47
CA ILE A 67 0.31 -13.09 -9.61
C ILE A 67 0.84 -11.80 -10.19
N ALA A 68 0.16 -10.72 -9.89
CA ALA A 68 0.57 -9.38 -10.23
C ALA A 68 0.32 -8.43 -9.08
N GLY A 69 0.94 -7.26 -9.12
CA GLY A 69 0.53 -6.18 -8.24
C GLY A 69 1.04 -4.81 -8.64
N SER A 70 0.43 -3.78 -8.06
CA SER A 70 0.79 -2.37 -8.30
C SER A 70 0.27 -1.46 -7.18
N ALA A 71 0.46 -0.15 -7.38
CA ALA A 71 -0.24 0.92 -6.70
C ALA A 71 -1.72 1.00 -7.11
N GLN A 72 -2.45 1.95 -6.51
CA GLN A 72 -3.81 2.25 -6.91
C GLN A 72 -3.84 2.62 -8.40
N TYR A 73 -4.87 2.12 -9.09
CA TYR A 73 -5.11 2.38 -10.51
C TYR A 73 -6.33 3.30 -10.69
N SER A 74 -6.30 4.03 -11.80
CA SER A 74 -7.42 4.75 -12.40
C SER A 74 -8.20 3.82 -13.34
N PRO A 75 -9.40 4.22 -13.82
CA PRO A 75 -10.13 3.45 -14.82
C PRO A 75 -9.38 3.26 -16.14
N ASP A 76 -8.54 4.21 -16.56
CA ASP A 76 -7.76 4.11 -17.79
C ASP A 76 -6.55 3.18 -17.60
N GLU A 77 -5.82 3.33 -16.49
CA GLU A 77 -4.75 2.40 -16.09
C GLU A 77 -5.26 0.97 -15.93
N TRP A 78 -6.49 0.78 -15.41
CA TRP A 78 -7.15 -0.53 -15.37
C TRP A 78 -7.28 -1.13 -16.77
N GLN A 79 -7.74 -0.35 -17.76
CA GLN A 79 -7.89 -0.85 -19.12
C GLN A 79 -6.56 -1.28 -19.73
N ALA A 80 -5.50 -0.48 -19.55
CA ALA A 80 -4.17 -0.83 -20.02
C ALA A 80 -3.59 -2.05 -19.28
N MET A 81 -3.79 -2.12 -17.96
CA MET A 81 -3.39 -3.26 -17.15
C MET A 81 -4.06 -4.55 -17.61
N MET A 82 -5.36 -4.52 -17.93
CA MET A 82 -6.09 -5.70 -18.38
C MET A 82 -5.56 -6.29 -19.70
N GLN A 83 -4.98 -5.46 -20.56
CA GLN A 83 -4.32 -5.93 -21.80
C GLN A 83 -3.10 -6.79 -21.49
N ARG A 84 -2.38 -6.53 -20.39
CA ARG A 84 -1.23 -7.33 -19.94
C ARG A 84 -1.62 -8.76 -19.55
N PHE A 85 -2.86 -8.94 -19.10
CA PHE A 85 -3.41 -10.26 -18.76
C PHE A 85 -4.09 -10.95 -19.94
N ALA A 86 -4.06 -10.36 -21.15
CA ALA A 86 -4.88 -10.79 -22.28
C ALA A 86 -6.38 -10.95 -21.92
N ASN A 87 -6.87 -10.11 -20.98
CA ASN A 87 -8.22 -10.19 -20.41
C ASN A 87 -8.59 -11.55 -19.80
N GLN A 88 -7.61 -12.32 -19.32
CA GLN A 88 -7.86 -13.54 -18.57
C GLN A 88 -8.59 -13.23 -17.24
N PRO A 89 -9.37 -14.19 -16.71
CA PRO A 89 -10.01 -14.03 -15.40
C PRO A 89 -8.98 -13.74 -14.32
N LEU A 90 -9.30 -12.74 -13.50
CA LEU A 90 -8.49 -12.38 -12.34
C LEU A 90 -9.35 -12.07 -11.13
N LYS A 91 -8.77 -12.27 -9.95
CA LYS A 91 -9.33 -11.82 -8.68
C LYS A 91 -8.49 -10.68 -8.12
N VAL A 92 -9.14 -9.53 -7.92
CA VAL A 92 -8.54 -8.34 -7.31
C VAL A 92 -8.51 -8.53 -5.80
N PHE A 93 -7.34 -8.35 -5.21
CA PHE A 93 -7.11 -8.22 -3.78
C PHE A 93 -6.75 -6.77 -3.46
N ASP A 94 -7.75 -6.03 -3.00
CA ASP A 94 -7.56 -4.70 -2.44
C ASP A 94 -7.11 -4.81 -0.98
N LEU A 95 -5.87 -4.40 -0.72
CA LEU A 95 -5.22 -4.50 0.59
C LEU A 95 -5.38 -3.23 1.43
N ARG A 96 -6.26 -2.31 1.04
CA ARG A 96 -6.37 -0.97 1.63
C ARG A 96 -7.37 -0.94 2.78
N GLN A 97 -6.92 -0.60 3.99
CA GLN A 97 -7.80 -0.26 5.11
C GLN A 97 -8.36 1.16 4.99
N GLU A 98 -7.60 2.09 4.43
CA GLU A 98 -8.02 3.47 4.23
C GLU A 98 -9.25 3.55 3.31
N SER A 99 -10.13 4.49 3.61
CA SER A 99 -11.31 4.73 2.77
C SER A 99 -10.87 5.31 1.43
N HIS A 100 -11.35 4.71 0.35
CA HIS A 100 -10.94 5.05 -1.01
C HIS A 100 -12.08 4.80 -2.01
N GLY A 101 -11.87 5.20 -3.25
CA GLY A 101 -12.76 4.91 -4.37
C GLY A 101 -12.28 5.56 -5.66
N LEU A 102 -13.20 5.72 -6.59
CA LEU A 102 -12.94 6.34 -7.88
C LEU A 102 -13.80 7.59 -8.04
N LEU A 103 -13.19 8.69 -8.48
CA LEU A 103 -13.85 9.92 -8.90
C LEU A 103 -13.53 10.16 -10.37
N ASN A 104 -14.52 9.99 -11.25
CA ASN A 104 -14.33 9.99 -12.69
C ASN A 104 -13.15 9.05 -13.06
N GLN A 105 -12.07 9.59 -13.65
CA GLN A 105 -10.85 8.89 -14.04
C GLN A 105 -9.74 8.93 -12.98
N LEU A 106 -10.06 9.18 -11.70
CA LEU A 106 -9.07 9.27 -10.62
C LEU A 106 -9.29 8.18 -9.57
N GLY A 107 -8.20 7.51 -9.17
CA GLY A 107 -8.14 6.82 -7.89
C GLY A 107 -7.96 7.83 -6.76
N ILE A 108 -8.82 7.78 -5.76
CA ILE A 108 -8.83 8.73 -4.64
C ILE A 108 -8.87 8.03 -3.29
N SER A 109 -8.34 8.68 -2.26
CA SER A 109 -8.51 8.25 -0.87
C SER A 109 -8.63 9.41 0.11
N TRP A 110 -9.16 9.11 1.29
CA TRP A 110 -9.20 10.03 2.42
C TRP A 110 -7.98 9.80 3.32
N TYR A 111 -6.92 10.54 3.03
CA TYR A 111 -5.62 10.41 3.67
C TYR A 111 -5.60 11.16 5.00
N GLY A 112 -5.34 10.44 6.10
CA GLY A 112 -4.94 11.03 7.39
C GLY A 112 -3.44 10.85 7.65
N PRO A 113 -2.90 11.40 8.76
CA PRO A 113 -1.51 11.14 9.18
C PRO A 113 -1.16 9.67 9.08
N GLU A 114 0.03 9.37 8.54
CA GLU A 114 0.53 8.00 8.37
C GLU A 114 -0.37 7.08 7.52
N ASN A 115 -1.32 7.64 6.77
CA ASN A 115 -2.39 6.92 6.07
C ASN A 115 -3.27 6.06 7.02
N ALA A 116 -3.39 6.49 8.28
CA ALA A 116 -3.98 5.70 9.38
C ALA A 116 -5.37 6.19 9.82
N ALA A 117 -6.12 6.88 8.96
CA ALA A 117 -7.45 7.45 9.29
C ALA A 117 -8.50 6.42 9.77
N ASN A 118 -8.25 5.13 9.49
CA ASN A 118 -9.10 4.00 9.87
C ASN A 118 -8.43 3.03 10.86
N ALA A 119 -7.27 3.39 11.43
CA ALA A 119 -6.59 2.56 12.41
C ALA A 119 -7.52 2.26 13.61
N GLY A 120 -7.49 1.01 14.08
CA GLY A 120 -8.33 0.53 15.18
C GLY A 120 -9.82 0.32 14.85
N LYS A 121 -10.28 0.67 13.65
CA LYS A 121 -11.68 0.41 13.25
C LYS A 121 -11.88 -1.05 12.83
N THR A 122 -13.10 -1.56 13.06
CA THR A 122 -13.53 -2.86 12.52
C THR A 122 -13.75 -2.77 11.00
N GLN A 123 -13.71 -3.90 10.30
CA GLN A 123 -13.99 -3.96 8.85
C GLN A 123 -15.35 -3.32 8.49
N GLN A 124 -16.37 -3.56 9.32
CA GLN A 124 -17.70 -2.97 9.15
C GLN A 124 -17.68 -1.44 9.29
N ALA A 125 -16.98 -0.91 10.30
CA ALA A 125 -16.87 0.53 10.51
C ALA A 125 -16.10 1.22 9.37
N VAL A 126 -15.05 0.58 8.85
CA VAL A 126 -14.33 1.07 7.66
C VAL A 126 -15.23 1.12 6.43
N ASN A 127 -16.01 0.07 6.18
CA ASN A 127 -16.95 0.04 5.06
C ASN A 127 -18.02 1.12 5.17
N GLN A 128 -18.56 1.35 6.37
CA GLN A 128 -19.53 2.40 6.62
C GLN A 128 -18.92 3.78 6.40
N ASP A 129 -17.71 4.04 6.92
CA ASP A 129 -16.98 5.29 6.71
C ASP A 129 -16.74 5.55 5.21
N GLN A 130 -16.25 4.56 4.46
CA GLN A 130 -16.05 4.69 3.01
C GLN A 130 -17.37 4.93 2.25
N ALA A 131 -18.43 4.19 2.58
CA ALA A 131 -19.73 4.34 1.91
C ALA A 131 -20.32 5.73 2.14
N LEU A 132 -20.23 6.27 3.35
CA LEU A 132 -20.68 7.63 3.67
C LEU A 132 -19.85 8.68 2.92
N ARG A 133 -18.53 8.56 2.93
CA ARG A 133 -17.62 9.48 2.21
C ARG A 133 -17.87 9.52 0.71
N LEU A 134 -18.05 8.35 0.08
CA LEU A 134 -18.37 8.27 -1.36
C LEU A 134 -19.77 8.85 -1.65
N LYS A 135 -20.75 8.60 -0.78
CA LYS A 135 -22.10 9.16 -0.90
C LYS A 135 -22.07 10.68 -0.81
N ASP A 136 -21.34 11.23 0.15
CA ASP A 136 -21.24 12.68 0.32
C ASP A 136 -20.45 13.33 -0.82
N LEU A 137 -19.41 12.67 -1.33
CA LEU A 137 -18.70 13.10 -2.53
C LEU A 137 -19.64 13.16 -3.74
N SER A 138 -20.48 12.15 -3.94
CA SER A 138 -21.40 12.05 -5.09
C SER A 138 -22.49 13.14 -5.15
N ARG A 139 -22.70 13.87 -4.04
CA ARG A 139 -23.69 14.96 -3.94
C ARG A 139 -23.10 16.32 -4.29
N GLN A 140 -21.78 16.43 -4.39
CA GLN A 140 -21.10 17.67 -4.72
C GLN A 140 -21.12 17.87 -6.23
N ALA A 141 -21.18 19.13 -6.70
CA ALA A 141 -21.03 19.44 -8.12
C ALA A 141 -19.55 19.55 -8.52
N VAL A 142 -18.74 20.13 -7.64
CA VAL A 142 -17.30 20.33 -7.78
C VAL A 142 -16.64 19.98 -6.46
N VAL A 143 -15.47 19.35 -6.51
CA VAL A 143 -14.67 18.98 -5.34
C VAL A 143 -13.19 19.33 -5.54
N THR A 144 -12.52 19.72 -4.45
CA THR A 144 -11.07 19.86 -4.42
C THR A 144 -10.41 18.52 -4.09
N VAL A 145 -9.54 18.03 -4.98
CA VAL A 145 -8.68 16.86 -4.75
C VAL A 145 -7.24 17.32 -4.70
N PHE A 146 -6.47 16.78 -3.75
CA PHE A 146 -5.09 17.19 -3.50
C PHE A 146 -4.09 16.15 -3.98
N GLN A 147 -3.03 16.58 -4.67
CA GLN A 147 -1.84 15.77 -4.89
C GLN A 147 -0.85 16.03 -3.75
N ILE A 148 -0.50 15.01 -2.96
CA ILE A 148 0.50 15.17 -1.89
C ILE A 148 1.88 15.33 -2.54
N VAL A 149 2.58 16.41 -2.20
CA VAL A 149 3.96 16.70 -2.65
C VAL A 149 4.96 16.34 -1.57
N GLU A 150 4.67 16.71 -0.32
CA GLU A 150 5.58 16.51 0.81
C GLU A 150 4.83 16.07 2.06
N LYS A 151 5.48 15.19 2.82
CA LYS A 151 5.04 14.75 4.15
C LYS A 151 6.16 14.97 5.16
N SER A 152 5.79 15.30 6.40
CA SER A 152 6.73 15.36 7.51
C SER A 152 7.26 13.95 7.85
N PRO A 153 8.32 13.84 8.66
CA PRO A 153 8.78 12.56 9.19
C PRO A 153 7.69 11.78 9.93
N ALA A 154 6.68 12.44 10.51
CA ALA A 154 5.53 11.83 11.16
C ALA A 154 4.37 11.49 10.19
N GLY A 155 4.61 11.52 8.87
CA GLY A 155 3.62 11.13 7.86
C GLY A 155 2.47 12.11 7.65
N VAL A 156 2.54 13.31 8.22
CA VAL A 156 1.56 14.39 8.07
C VAL A 156 1.82 15.13 6.77
N VAL A 157 0.77 15.51 6.03
CA VAL A 157 0.91 16.30 4.79
C VAL A 157 1.43 17.70 5.13
N VAL A 158 2.56 18.08 4.54
CA VAL A 158 3.20 19.41 4.70
C VAL A 158 2.95 20.27 3.46
N GLN A 159 2.93 19.65 2.29
CA GLN A 159 2.65 20.33 1.02
C GLN A 159 1.80 19.45 0.12
N ALA A 160 0.76 20.05 -0.46
CA ALA A 160 -0.07 19.42 -1.47
C ALA A 160 -0.54 20.45 -2.51
N ILE A 161 -0.76 20.00 -3.74
CA ILE A 161 -1.27 20.82 -4.84
C ILE A 161 -2.77 20.54 -4.98
N PRO A 162 -3.66 21.53 -4.79
CA PRO A 162 -5.08 21.36 -4.98
C PRO A 162 -5.44 21.37 -6.47
N SER A 163 -6.47 20.61 -6.84
CA SER A 163 -7.08 20.61 -8.16
C SER A 163 -8.60 20.48 -8.05
N GLN A 164 -9.34 21.28 -8.81
CA GLN A 164 -10.81 21.25 -8.83
C GLN A 164 -11.28 20.23 -9.87
N HIS A 165 -12.24 19.39 -9.49
CA HIS A 165 -12.84 18.39 -10.37
C HIS A 165 -14.36 18.49 -10.35
N LEU A 166 -14.98 18.48 -11.53
CA LEU A 166 -16.41 18.25 -11.65
C LEU A 166 -16.71 16.83 -11.20
N VAL A 167 -17.73 16.63 -10.36
CA VAL A 167 -18.13 15.30 -9.92
C VAL A 167 -19.15 14.74 -10.91
N GLN A 168 -18.74 13.80 -11.76
CA GLN A 168 -19.61 13.15 -12.74
C GLN A 168 -19.95 11.72 -12.34
N ALA A 169 -18.96 10.98 -11.84
CA ALA A 169 -19.12 9.61 -11.38
C ALA A 169 -18.29 9.36 -10.12
N VAL A 170 -18.91 8.72 -9.13
CA VAL A 170 -18.25 8.25 -7.91
C VAL A 170 -18.58 6.79 -7.70
N LEU A 171 -17.54 5.94 -7.61
CA LEU A 171 -17.70 4.49 -7.43
C LEU A 171 -16.82 4.00 -6.29
N SER A 172 -17.30 2.97 -5.58
CA SER A 172 -16.39 2.12 -4.81
C SER A 172 -15.61 1.24 -5.78
N GLU A 173 -14.40 0.84 -5.38
CA GLU A 173 -13.59 -0.06 -6.20
C GLU A 173 -14.30 -1.40 -6.44
N ALA A 174 -14.92 -1.97 -5.39
CA ALA A 174 -15.73 -3.18 -5.51
C ALA A 174 -16.81 -3.09 -6.61
N ARG A 175 -17.52 -1.95 -6.70
CA ARG A 175 -18.54 -1.72 -7.73
C ARG A 175 -17.92 -1.57 -9.11
N PHE A 176 -16.80 -0.86 -9.21
CA PHE A 176 -16.07 -0.70 -10.47
C PHE A 176 -15.58 -2.05 -11.02
N VAL A 177 -14.89 -2.85 -10.20
CA VAL A 177 -14.37 -4.17 -10.58
C VAL A 177 -15.52 -5.12 -10.96
N ALA A 178 -16.61 -5.13 -10.18
CA ALA A 178 -17.79 -5.94 -10.50
C ALA A 178 -18.44 -5.54 -11.84
N GLN A 179 -18.54 -4.23 -12.14
CA GLN A 179 -19.06 -3.75 -13.43
C GLN A 179 -18.19 -4.17 -14.63
N LYS A 180 -16.90 -4.48 -14.39
CA LYS A 180 -15.98 -5.00 -15.40
C LYS A 180 -16.00 -6.54 -15.49
N GLY A 181 -16.77 -7.22 -14.64
CA GLY A 181 -16.92 -8.67 -14.67
C GLY A 181 -15.83 -9.46 -13.93
N TYR A 182 -15.07 -8.82 -13.05
CA TYR A 182 -13.97 -9.46 -12.30
C TYR A 182 -14.33 -9.68 -10.83
N ALA A 183 -13.67 -10.67 -10.21
CA ALA A 183 -13.84 -10.94 -8.79
C ALA A 183 -13.07 -9.93 -7.94
N TYR A 184 -13.63 -9.54 -6.80
CA TYR A 184 -13.03 -8.58 -5.88
C TYR A 184 -13.07 -9.11 -4.45
N GLN A 185 -11.95 -8.98 -3.75
CA GLN A 185 -11.78 -9.26 -2.34
C GLN A 185 -11.04 -8.10 -1.69
N ARG A 186 -11.58 -7.58 -0.59
CA ARG A 186 -10.88 -6.59 0.23
C ARG A 186 -10.32 -7.23 1.49
N LEU A 187 -9.10 -6.89 1.85
CA LEU A 187 -8.44 -7.18 3.11
C LEU A 187 -7.99 -5.85 3.73
N TYR A 188 -8.54 -5.50 4.89
CA TYR A 188 -8.40 -4.17 5.50
C TYR A 188 -7.05 -3.98 6.23
N VAL A 189 -5.94 -4.15 5.52
CA VAL A 189 -4.59 -4.10 6.10
C VAL A 189 -4.18 -2.63 6.27
N GLN A 190 -3.90 -2.25 7.52
CA GLN A 190 -3.41 -0.92 7.86
C GLN A 190 -2.11 -0.64 7.12
N ASP A 191 -1.93 0.59 6.62
CA ASP A 191 -0.71 0.93 5.91
C ASP A 191 0.52 0.79 6.82
N HIS A 192 1.68 0.47 6.23
CA HIS A 192 2.95 0.19 6.91
C HIS A 192 3.03 -1.10 7.75
N HIS A 193 1.90 -1.66 8.19
CA HIS A 193 1.85 -2.80 9.13
C HIS A 193 1.81 -4.16 8.41
N ALA A 194 2.07 -5.22 9.18
CA ALA A 194 1.77 -6.59 8.78
C ALA A 194 0.24 -6.83 8.75
N PRO A 195 -0.26 -7.78 7.96
CA PRO A 195 -1.64 -8.23 8.12
C PRO A 195 -1.83 -8.90 9.49
N THR A 196 -3.02 -8.72 10.08
CA THR A 196 -3.44 -9.44 11.29
C THR A 196 -3.69 -10.91 10.99
N ASP A 197 -3.65 -11.77 12.00
CA ASP A 197 -3.89 -13.21 11.84
C ASP A 197 -5.26 -13.53 11.20
N ASP A 198 -6.29 -12.74 11.52
CA ASP A 198 -7.63 -12.87 10.92
C ASP A 198 -7.62 -12.54 9.43
N GLN A 199 -6.84 -11.53 9.02
CA GLN A 199 -6.69 -11.15 7.61
C GLN A 199 -5.88 -12.20 6.83
N VAL A 200 -4.89 -12.82 7.48
CA VAL A 200 -4.15 -13.94 6.91
C VAL A 200 -5.08 -15.13 6.70
N ASP A 201 -5.90 -15.50 7.68
CA ASP A 201 -6.88 -16.59 7.51
C ASP A 201 -7.91 -16.27 6.41
N GLN A 202 -8.40 -15.03 6.32
CA GLN A 202 -9.28 -14.60 5.21
C GLN A 202 -8.60 -14.75 3.85
N PHE A 203 -7.31 -14.38 3.77
CA PHE A 203 -6.50 -14.57 2.57
C PHE A 203 -6.34 -16.06 2.23
N MET A 204 -5.97 -16.89 3.20
CA MET A 204 -5.81 -18.35 3.02
C MET A 204 -7.09 -18.99 2.49
N LEU A 205 -8.25 -18.66 3.08
CA LEU A 205 -9.56 -19.14 2.60
C LEU A 205 -9.84 -18.70 1.16
N ALA A 206 -9.40 -17.50 0.78
CA ALA A 206 -9.63 -16.95 -0.54
C ALA A 206 -8.70 -17.52 -1.63
N VAL A 207 -7.58 -18.15 -1.26
CA VAL A 207 -6.55 -18.63 -2.20
C VAL A 207 -6.30 -20.14 -2.19
N ARG A 208 -6.65 -20.86 -1.12
CA ARG A 208 -6.37 -22.30 -0.98
C ARG A 208 -6.90 -23.13 -2.15
N ASP A 209 -8.11 -22.83 -2.59
CA ASP A 209 -8.81 -23.56 -3.65
C ASP A 209 -8.87 -22.75 -4.96
N PHE A 210 -7.94 -21.80 -5.13
CA PHE A 210 -7.93 -20.90 -6.28
C PHE A 210 -7.41 -21.62 -7.55
N PRO A 211 -8.07 -21.47 -8.72
CA PRO A 211 -7.65 -22.15 -9.93
C PRO A 211 -6.25 -21.72 -10.38
N PRO A 212 -5.31 -22.65 -10.64
CA PRO A 212 -3.93 -22.32 -11.02
C PRO A 212 -3.77 -21.50 -12.31
N SER A 213 -4.80 -21.50 -13.17
CA SER A 213 -4.79 -20.78 -14.44
C SER A 213 -5.34 -19.35 -14.36
N GLN A 214 -5.82 -18.91 -13.19
CA GLN A 214 -6.35 -17.56 -13.01
C GLN A 214 -5.31 -16.64 -12.37
N TRP A 215 -5.44 -15.34 -12.63
CA TRP A 215 -4.53 -14.35 -12.05
C TRP A 215 -5.01 -13.86 -10.69
N LEU A 216 -4.09 -13.68 -9.75
CA LEU A 216 -4.31 -12.88 -8.55
C LEU A 216 -3.62 -11.54 -8.69
N TYR A 217 -4.39 -10.47 -8.53
CA TYR A 217 -3.86 -9.11 -8.61
C TYR A 217 -3.97 -8.43 -7.25
N PHE A 218 -2.82 -8.12 -6.66
CA PHE A 218 -2.71 -7.48 -5.36
C PHE A 218 -2.41 -6.00 -5.54
N HIS A 219 -3.11 -5.13 -4.81
CA HIS A 219 -2.72 -3.72 -4.79
C HIS A 219 -2.93 -3.09 -3.43
N CYS A 220 -2.24 -1.98 -3.22
CA CYS A 220 -2.45 -1.06 -2.12
C CYS A 220 -2.23 0.35 -2.65
N ARG A 221 -2.20 1.37 -1.79
CA ARG A 221 -2.02 2.76 -2.26
C ARG A 221 -0.81 2.95 -3.18
N GLY A 222 0.36 2.44 -2.78
CA GLY A 222 1.62 2.68 -3.51
C GLY A 222 2.25 1.44 -4.14
N GLY A 223 1.65 0.26 -4.00
CA GLY A 223 2.18 -0.97 -4.61
C GLY A 223 3.43 -1.57 -3.99
N ARG A 224 3.85 -1.04 -2.83
CA ARG A 224 5.10 -1.41 -2.15
C ARG A 224 4.84 -2.38 -1.00
N GLY A 225 4.80 -1.90 0.25
CA GLY A 225 4.78 -2.74 1.46
C GLY A 225 3.70 -3.82 1.49
N ARG A 226 2.41 -3.43 1.51
CA ARG A 226 1.28 -4.38 1.58
C ARG A 226 1.23 -5.29 0.35
N THR A 227 1.35 -4.74 -0.85
CA THR A 227 1.34 -5.53 -2.09
C THR A 227 2.46 -6.57 -2.12
N THR A 228 3.70 -6.18 -1.84
CA THR A 228 4.85 -7.09 -1.82
C THR A 228 4.70 -8.14 -0.72
N THR A 229 4.09 -7.78 0.42
CA THR A 229 3.78 -8.75 1.48
C THR A 229 2.91 -9.87 0.93
N PHE A 230 1.76 -9.55 0.35
CA PHE A 230 0.81 -10.58 -0.11
C PHE A 230 1.32 -11.36 -1.33
N MET A 231 2.07 -10.72 -2.23
CA MET A 231 2.76 -11.44 -3.30
C MET A 231 3.77 -12.45 -2.75
N ALA A 232 4.57 -12.06 -1.75
CA ALA A 232 5.50 -12.96 -1.07
C ALA A 232 4.78 -14.07 -0.28
N LEU A 233 3.65 -13.78 0.38
CA LEU A 233 2.85 -14.80 1.07
C LEU A 233 2.37 -15.86 0.08
N TYR A 234 1.78 -15.45 -1.05
CA TYR A 234 1.30 -16.38 -2.07
C TYR A 234 2.44 -17.21 -2.67
N ASP A 235 3.58 -16.58 -2.90
CA ASP A 235 4.79 -17.25 -3.35
C ASP A 235 5.25 -18.34 -2.34
N MET A 236 5.32 -18.00 -1.05
CA MET A 236 5.68 -18.95 0.01
C MET A 236 4.74 -20.16 0.04
N LEU A 237 3.43 -19.96 -0.11
CA LEU A 237 2.45 -21.05 -0.13
C LEU A 237 2.74 -22.09 -1.23
N HIS A 238 3.29 -21.67 -2.36
CA HIS A 238 3.55 -22.54 -3.50
C HIS A 238 4.99 -23.09 -3.52
N ASN A 239 5.94 -22.30 -3.01
CA ASN A 239 7.36 -22.53 -3.28
C ASN A 239 8.24 -22.71 -2.03
N ALA A 240 7.75 -22.48 -0.81
CA ALA A 240 8.60 -22.53 0.41
C ALA A 240 9.21 -23.91 0.73
N LYS A 241 8.71 -24.99 0.12
CA LYS A 241 9.31 -26.34 0.22
C LYS A 241 10.53 -26.54 -0.69
N LYS A 242 10.73 -25.66 -1.68
CA LYS A 242 11.75 -25.78 -2.73
C LYS A 242 12.66 -24.55 -2.83
N VAL A 243 12.19 -23.39 -2.37
CA VAL A 243 12.84 -22.09 -2.50
C VAL A 243 13.00 -21.49 -1.11
N SER A 244 14.19 -20.98 -0.80
CA SER A 244 14.50 -20.41 0.50
C SER A 244 13.74 -19.11 0.76
N PHE A 245 13.57 -18.73 2.03
CA PHE A 245 12.99 -17.44 2.40
C PHE A 245 13.75 -16.28 1.73
N HIS A 246 15.08 -16.34 1.77
CA HIS A 246 15.95 -15.33 1.17
C HIS A 246 15.66 -15.17 -0.33
N ASP A 247 15.58 -16.28 -1.07
CA ASP A 247 15.38 -16.24 -2.51
C ASP A 247 13.96 -15.78 -2.90
N ILE A 248 12.94 -16.16 -2.12
CA ILE A 248 11.58 -15.63 -2.29
C ILE A 248 11.59 -14.11 -2.10
N MET A 249 12.24 -13.60 -1.06
CA MET A 249 12.29 -12.15 -0.85
C MET A 249 13.09 -11.44 -1.96
N ALA A 250 14.25 -11.99 -2.33
CA ALA A 250 15.13 -11.43 -3.36
C ALA A 250 14.43 -11.37 -4.73
N ARG A 251 13.70 -12.41 -5.12
CA ARG A 251 12.97 -12.40 -6.40
C ARG A 251 11.78 -11.45 -6.41
N GLN A 252 11.09 -11.29 -5.27
CA GLN A 252 10.03 -10.29 -5.17
C GLN A 252 10.58 -8.86 -5.31
N VAL A 253 11.79 -8.59 -4.81
CA VAL A 253 12.51 -7.33 -5.06
C VAL A 253 12.92 -7.19 -6.52
N ALA A 254 13.48 -8.26 -7.12
CA ALA A 254 13.90 -8.23 -8.52
C ALA A 254 12.73 -8.04 -9.50
N LEU A 255 11.51 -8.44 -9.11
CA LEU A 255 10.26 -8.14 -9.84
C LEU A 255 9.80 -6.68 -9.67
N GLY A 256 10.48 -5.85 -8.88
CA GLY A 256 10.11 -4.46 -8.59
C GLY A 256 9.31 -4.26 -7.31
N GLY A 257 9.25 -5.28 -6.44
CA GLY A 257 8.68 -5.17 -5.09
C GLY A 257 9.60 -4.43 -4.11
N GLU A 258 9.05 -4.08 -2.95
CA GLU A 258 9.81 -3.48 -1.86
C GLU A 258 10.72 -4.52 -1.18
N ASP A 259 11.95 -4.15 -0.85
CA ASP A 259 12.77 -4.99 0.03
C ASP A 259 12.26 -4.95 1.47
N LEU A 260 11.40 -5.91 1.82
CA LEU A 260 10.80 -6.03 3.14
C LEU A 260 11.77 -6.59 4.21
N THR A 261 13.02 -6.89 3.84
CA THR A 261 14.07 -7.37 4.76
C THR A 261 14.93 -6.23 5.31
N ILE A 262 14.92 -5.07 4.65
CA ILE A 262 15.60 -3.85 5.09
C ILE A 262 14.66 -3.05 6.01
N LEU A 263 15.14 -2.74 7.20
CA LEU A 263 14.39 -1.92 8.16
C LEU A 263 14.67 -0.43 7.91
N PRO A 264 13.65 0.44 8.08
CA PRO A 264 13.85 1.89 8.16
C PRO A 264 14.82 2.27 9.28
N SER A 265 15.17 3.56 9.34
CA SER A 265 15.92 4.08 10.50
C SER A 265 15.10 3.91 11.80
N PRO A 266 15.72 3.59 12.96
CA PRO A 266 15.03 3.38 14.23
C PRO A 266 14.21 4.57 14.76
N ASP A 267 14.50 5.78 14.30
CA ASP A 267 13.76 7.01 14.62
C ASP A 267 12.50 7.20 13.76
N SER A 268 12.31 6.39 12.72
CA SER A 268 11.13 6.44 11.86
C SER A 268 9.92 5.79 12.54
N PHE A 269 8.75 6.41 12.43
CA PHE A 269 7.47 5.80 12.84
C PHE A 269 7.19 4.46 12.14
N LYS A 270 7.85 4.20 11.00
CA LYS A 270 7.72 2.97 10.22
C LYS A 270 8.58 1.82 10.76
N TYR A 271 9.54 2.07 11.66
CA TYR A 271 10.50 1.07 12.09
C TYR A 271 9.83 -0.15 12.74
N GLN A 272 9.02 0.09 13.79
CA GLN A 272 8.36 -1.00 14.51
C GLN A 272 7.40 -1.80 13.60
N PRO A 273 6.50 -1.16 12.83
CA PRO A 273 5.66 -1.88 11.87
C PRO A 273 6.45 -2.70 10.84
N ALA A 274 7.61 -2.20 10.37
CA ALA A 274 8.47 -2.92 9.44
C ALA A 274 9.15 -4.13 10.10
N LEU A 275 9.62 -3.99 11.34
CA LEU A 275 10.19 -5.08 12.12
C LEU A 275 9.16 -6.19 12.37
N GLU A 276 7.96 -5.82 12.82
CA GLU A 276 6.84 -6.74 13.03
C GLU A 276 6.49 -7.48 11.74
N ARG A 277 6.43 -6.77 10.60
CA ARG A 277 6.20 -7.38 9.28
C ARG A 277 7.29 -8.36 8.88
N LEU A 278 8.56 -8.04 9.10
CA LEU A 278 9.65 -8.97 8.80
C LEU A 278 9.59 -10.23 9.67
N LEU A 279 9.27 -10.09 10.96
CA LEU A 279 9.08 -11.22 11.86
C LEU A 279 7.87 -12.08 11.45
N PHE A 280 6.78 -11.43 11.05
CA PHE A 280 5.60 -12.09 10.49
C PHE A 280 5.96 -12.90 9.24
N LEU A 281 6.64 -12.30 8.26
CA LEU A 281 7.03 -12.97 7.01
C LEU A 281 7.90 -14.21 7.25
N LYS A 282 8.88 -14.11 8.16
CA LYS A 282 9.70 -15.27 8.56
C LYS A 282 8.86 -16.38 9.20
N LYS A 283 7.88 -16.01 10.03
CA LYS A 283 6.99 -16.96 10.68
C LYS A 283 6.01 -17.60 9.67
N PHE A 284 5.48 -16.81 8.74
CA PHE A 284 4.62 -17.32 7.67
C PHE A 284 5.37 -18.24 6.71
N TYR A 285 6.63 -17.94 6.38
CA TYR A 285 7.47 -18.86 5.63
C TYR A 285 7.60 -20.21 6.32
N ARG A 286 7.81 -20.24 7.65
CA ARG A 286 7.84 -21.49 8.42
C ARG A 286 6.51 -22.24 8.34
N TYR A 287 5.38 -21.54 8.48
CA TYR A 287 4.07 -22.14 8.28
C TYR A 287 3.95 -22.79 6.89
N ALA A 288 4.33 -22.07 5.84
CA ALA A 288 4.27 -22.56 4.47
C ALA A 288 5.20 -23.75 4.20
N ALA A 289 6.43 -23.69 4.71
CA ALA A 289 7.44 -24.73 4.53
C ALA A 289 7.12 -26.02 5.30
N THR A 290 6.51 -25.89 6.49
CA THR A 290 6.21 -27.04 7.38
C THR A 290 4.82 -27.62 7.20
N ASN A 291 3.93 -26.96 6.45
CA ASN A 291 2.58 -27.47 6.19
C ASN A 291 2.61 -28.80 5.42
N GLN A 292 1.87 -29.80 5.90
CA GLN A 292 1.80 -31.13 5.28
C GLN A 292 0.39 -31.51 4.80
N ASP A 293 -0.61 -30.68 5.07
CA ASP A 293 -2.03 -31.03 4.87
C ASP A 293 -2.72 -30.19 3.79
N GLN A 294 -1.94 -29.61 2.88
CA GLN A 294 -2.43 -28.72 1.82
C GLN A 294 -3.19 -27.51 2.40
N PHE A 295 -2.64 -26.92 3.46
CA PHE A 295 -3.21 -25.75 4.13
C PHE A 295 -4.64 -25.96 4.66
N LYS A 296 -5.00 -27.19 5.02
CA LYS A 296 -6.23 -27.47 5.77
C LYS A 296 -6.14 -26.90 7.18
N THR A 297 -4.97 -27.00 7.81
CA THR A 297 -4.66 -26.29 9.05
C THR A 297 -4.49 -24.80 8.75
N SER A 298 -5.35 -23.97 9.33
CA SER A 298 -5.29 -22.52 9.16
C SER A 298 -4.05 -21.91 9.81
N TRP A 299 -3.73 -20.66 9.47
CA TRP A 299 -2.60 -19.95 10.04
C TRP A 299 -2.74 -19.82 11.57
N ARG A 300 -3.92 -19.40 12.05
CA ARG A 300 -4.19 -19.30 13.51
C ARG A 300 -4.09 -20.65 14.21
N ALA A 301 -4.61 -21.72 13.60
CA ALA A 301 -4.51 -23.06 14.18
C ALA A 301 -3.06 -23.54 14.30
N TRP A 302 -2.23 -23.25 13.27
CA TRP A 302 -0.81 -23.56 13.30
C TRP A 302 -0.04 -22.78 14.37
N LEU A 303 -0.34 -21.48 14.54
CA LEU A 303 0.25 -20.66 15.61
C LEU A 303 -0.01 -21.24 17.01
N ILE A 304 -1.22 -21.76 17.26
CA ILE A 304 -1.57 -22.40 18.53
C ILE A 304 -0.72 -23.67 18.74
N GLY A 305 -0.57 -24.50 17.70
CA GLY A 305 0.26 -25.71 17.77
C GLY A 305 1.74 -25.41 18.11
N GLU A 306 2.31 -24.40 17.46
CA GLU A 306 3.68 -23.92 17.71
C GLU A 306 3.90 -23.45 19.15
N SER A 307 2.94 -22.70 19.70
CA SER A 307 3.04 -22.21 21.08
C SER A 307 3.09 -23.34 22.11
N LYS A 308 2.37 -24.45 21.88
CA LYS A 308 2.37 -25.63 22.74
C LYS A 308 3.70 -26.39 22.66
N GLY A 309 4.23 -26.59 21.46
CA GLY A 309 5.51 -27.25 21.25
C GLY A 309 6.69 -26.53 21.93
N CYS A 310 6.70 -25.19 21.92
CA CYS A 310 7.73 -24.40 22.63
C CYS A 310 7.67 -24.53 24.17
N ILE A 311 6.50 -24.78 24.76
CA ILE A 311 6.35 -24.94 26.21
C ILE A 311 6.86 -26.32 26.64
N GLU A 312 6.56 -27.36 25.86
CA GLU A 312 7.02 -28.73 26.13
C GLU A 312 8.55 -28.88 25.95
N THR A 313 9.17 -28.15 25.02
CA THR A 313 10.64 -28.17 24.87
C THR A 313 11.42 -27.41 25.94
N LYS A 314 10.75 -26.55 26.73
CA LYS A 314 11.38 -25.79 27.84
C LYS A 314 11.23 -26.49 29.20
N THR A 315 10.52 -27.61 29.25
CA THR A 315 10.22 -28.37 30.47
C THR A 315 10.94 -29.72 30.53
N ASN A 316 11.82 -30.00 29.56
CA ASN A 316 12.78 -31.11 29.54
C ASN A 316 14.21 -30.57 29.52
#